data_AF-A0A7Z0BCR7-F1
#
_entry.id   AF-A0A7Z0BCR7-F1
#
_cell.length_a   1.000
_cell.length_b   1.000
_cell.length_c   1.000
_cell.angle_alpha   90.00
_cell.angle_beta   90.00
_cell.angle_gamma   90.00
#
_symmetry.space_group_name_H-M   'P 1'
#
loop_
_entity.id
_entity.type
_entity.pdbx_description
1 polymer ?
#
loop_
_entity_poly.entity_id
_entity_poly.type
_entity_poly.pdbx_seq_one_letter_code
_entity_poly.pdbx_strand_id
1 'polypeptide(L)'
;MRIRAAALAALLVSGALVGVGGGAAHADPDANPCATTDGDPIMGTDGDDIIYGGAGPDEIYGLGGDDIIYGGGGVDTIRGGAGDDIVFGQGCGDIIVGGADDDVLAGLDGNDVLSGANGADLLIGETSGIIWGVVGGDLLDGGAGADTCAEDGTTDPNDIFYKYVDTGAGNENLYSC
;
A
#
# COMPACT_ATOMS: atom_id res chain seq x y z
N MET A 1 11.38 -28.70 -47.85
CA MET A 1 11.70 -27.36 -47.32
C MET A 1 10.47 -26.47 -47.41
N ARG A 2 9.72 -26.33 -46.31
CA ARG A 2 8.75 -25.25 -46.07
C ARG A 2 8.70 -25.02 -44.55
N ILE A 3 9.46 -24.03 -44.09
CA ILE A 3 9.42 -23.52 -42.73
C ILE A 3 8.15 -22.67 -42.64
N ARG A 4 7.24 -23.00 -41.73
CA ARG A 4 6.14 -22.09 -41.35
C ARG A 4 6.51 -21.48 -40.01
N ALA A 5 6.71 -20.17 -40.03
CA ALA A 5 6.89 -19.32 -38.88
C ALA A 5 5.55 -19.05 -38.17
N ALA A 6 5.69 -18.60 -36.92
CA ALA A 6 4.73 -17.88 -36.10
C ALA A 6 3.60 -18.67 -35.42
N ALA A 7 3.75 -18.85 -34.12
CA ALA A 7 2.82 -18.32 -33.13
C ALA A 7 3.53 -18.29 -31.75
N LEU A 8 4.18 -17.17 -31.45
CA LEU A 8 4.43 -16.75 -30.08
C LEU A 8 3.08 -16.18 -29.60
N ALA A 9 2.24 -17.01 -29.01
CA ALA A 9 0.94 -16.62 -28.49
C ALA A 9 1.05 -16.48 -26.97
N ALA A 10 1.04 -15.21 -26.55
CA ALA A 10 0.77 -14.66 -25.23
C ALA A 10 0.61 -15.66 -24.08
N LEU A 11 1.55 -15.58 -23.12
CA LEU A 11 1.31 -15.96 -21.73
C LEU A 11 0.20 -15.06 -21.21
N LEU A 12 -1.02 -15.61 -21.10
CA LEU A 12 -2.10 -14.99 -20.35
C LEU A 12 -1.68 -15.04 -18.88
N VAL A 13 -1.19 -13.92 -18.37
CA VAL A 13 -1.21 -13.65 -16.92
C VAL A 13 -2.69 -13.58 -16.58
N SER A 14 -3.15 -14.57 -15.83
CA SER A 14 -4.52 -14.71 -15.36
C SER A 14 -4.81 -13.77 -14.19
N GLY A 15 -4.42 -12.50 -14.32
CA GLY A 15 -4.80 -11.48 -13.35
C GLY A 15 -6.20 -10.97 -13.68
N ALA A 16 -7.12 -11.05 -12.72
CA ALA A 16 -8.39 -10.36 -12.87
C ALA A 16 -8.15 -8.85 -12.64
N LEU A 17 -8.64 -8.03 -13.57
CA LEU A 17 -8.62 -6.59 -13.40
C LEU A 17 -9.88 -6.22 -12.62
N VAL A 18 -9.73 -5.85 -11.36
CA VAL A 18 -10.82 -5.43 -10.50
C VAL A 18 -10.72 -3.91 -10.34
N GLY A 19 -11.42 -3.19 -11.21
CA GLY A 19 -11.56 -1.74 -11.11
C GLY A 19 -12.99 -1.35 -11.42
N VAL A 20 -13.68 -0.76 -10.45
CA VAL A 20 -15.00 -0.16 -10.69
C VAL A 20 -14.79 1.26 -11.20
N GLY A 21 -14.78 1.42 -12.51
CA GLY A 21 -14.98 2.73 -13.12
C GLY A 21 -16.41 3.20 -12.83
N GLY A 22 -16.57 4.14 -11.90
CA GLY A 22 -17.89 4.55 -11.39
C GLY A 22 -18.19 6.04 -11.30
N GLY A 23 -17.20 6.94 -11.25
CA GLY A 23 -17.42 8.39 -11.20
C GLY A 23 -16.49 9.09 -12.17
N ALA A 24 -17.02 9.92 -13.07
CA ALA A 24 -16.17 10.80 -13.85
C ALA A 24 -15.30 11.59 -12.87
N ALA A 25 -13.98 11.45 -13.00
CA ALA A 25 -13.04 12.33 -12.34
C ALA A 25 -13.58 13.76 -12.45
N HIS A 26 -14.09 14.30 -11.35
CA HIS A 26 -14.07 15.73 -11.17
C HIS A 26 -12.63 16.06 -10.79
N ALA A 27 -11.72 15.82 -11.75
CA ALA A 27 -10.41 16.42 -11.79
C ALA A 27 -10.64 17.90 -12.12
N ASP A 28 -11.28 18.59 -11.17
CA ASP A 28 -11.01 19.99 -10.97
C ASP A 28 -9.57 20.03 -10.44
N PRO A 29 -8.59 20.56 -11.20
CA PRO A 29 -7.23 20.72 -10.71
C PRO A 29 -7.14 21.66 -9.49
N ASP A 30 -8.24 22.33 -9.14
CA ASP A 30 -8.42 23.11 -7.91
C ASP A 30 -9.18 22.32 -6.79
N ALA A 31 -9.67 21.11 -7.06
CA ALA A 31 -10.28 20.24 -6.05
C ALA A 31 -9.20 19.51 -5.26
N ASN A 32 -9.19 19.76 -3.95
CA ASN A 32 -8.42 18.99 -3.00
C ASN A 32 -8.72 17.49 -3.18
N PRO A 33 -7.74 16.64 -3.56
CA PRO A 33 -7.95 15.20 -3.73
C PRO A 33 -8.49 14.55 -2.45
N CYS A 34 -8.25 15.14 -1.28
CA CYS A 34 -8.77 14.68 0.01
C CYS A 34 -10.19 15.17 0.33
N ALA A 35 -10.86 15.90 -0.58
CA ALA A 35 -12.20 16.45 -0.40
C ALA A 35 -13.28 15.78 -1.25
N THR A 36 -12.92 14.70 -1.97
CA THR A 36 -13.87 13.84 -2.66
C THR A 36 -14.68 13.05 -1.61
N THR A 37 -15.92 12.70 -1.95
CA THR A 37 -16.83 11.94 -1.05
C THR A 37 -17.42 10.70 -1.69
N ASP A 38 -16.99 10.38 -2.91
CA ASP A 38 -17.51 9.27 -3.71
C ASP A 38 -16.63 8.05 -3.49
N GLY A 39 -16.77 7.43 -2.31
CA GLY A 39 -15.99 6.25 -1.95
C GLY A 39 -16.64 4.97 -2.45
N ASP A 40 -15.84 4.08 -3.03
CA ASP A 40 -16.26 2.81 -3.58
C ASP A 40 -15.79 1.61 -2.71
N PRO A 41 -16.68 0.65 -2.41
CA PRO A 41 -16.26 -0.64 -1.88
C PRO A 41 -15.75 -1.53 -3.02
N ILE A 42 -14.48 -1.92 -2.95
CA ILE A 42 -13.81 -2.74 -3.96
C ILE A 42 -13.34 -4.04 -3.33
N MET A 43 -13.72 -5.15 -3.96
CA MET A 43 -13.37 -6.50 -3.53
C MET A 43 -12.69 -7.23 -4.67
N GLY A 44 -11.45 -7.65 -4.46
CA GLY A 44 -10.71 -8.59 -5.28
C GLY A 44 -11.25 -10.00 -5.19
N THR A 45 -10.40 -10.96 -5.45
CA THR A 45 -10.70 -12.38 -5.60
C THR A 45 -9.71 -13.23 -4.81
N ASP A 46 -9.83 -14.55 -4.88
CA ASP A 46 -8.85 -15.46 -4.21
C ASP A 46 -7.59 -15.68 -5.07
N GLY A 47 -7.33 -14.87 -6.09
CA GLY A 47 -6.10 -14.94 -6.89
C GLY A 47 -5.66 -13.57 -7.37
N ASP A 48 -4.45 -13.52 -7.93
CA ASP A 48 -3.72 -12.29 -8.24
C ASP A 48 -4.57 -11.24 -8.99
N ASP A 49 -4.80 -10.09 -8.35
CA ASP A 49 -5.59 -8.99 -8.87
C ASP A 49 -4.76 -7.73 -9.11
N ILE A 50 -5.25 -6.90 -10.04
CA ILE A 50 -4.81 -5.51 -10.13
C ILE A 50 -6.01 -4.63 -9.82
N ILE A 51 -5.89 -3.84 -8.75
CA ILE A 51 -6.98 -3.06 -8.16
C ILE A 51 -6.68 -1.56 -8.23
N TYR A 52 -7.69 -0.78 -8.61
CA TYR A 52 -7.64 0.68 -8.64
C TYR A 52 -8.85 1.25 -7.89
N GLY A 53 -8.62 1.98 -6.80
CA GLY A 53 -9.64 2.74 -6.05
C GLY A 53 -10.15 3.91 -6.85
N GLY A 54 -9.24 4.83 -7.19
CA GLY A 54 -9.54 5.96 -8.06
C GLY A 54 -9.57 7.26 -7.28
N ALA A 55 -10.72 7.91 -7.16
CA ALA A 55 -10.84 9.16 -6.45
C ALA A 55 -12.05 9.10 -5.53
N GLY A 56 -11.85 9.38 -4.24
CA GLY A 56 -12.84 9.06 -3.22
C GLY A 56 -12.17 8.38 -2.04
N PRO A 57 -12.79 8.38 -0.86
CA PRO A 57 -12.35 7.52 0.24
C PRO A 57 -12.81 6.08 0.00
N ASP A 58 -11.97 5.27 -0.61
CA ASP A 58 -12.31 3.91 -1.06
C ASP A 58 -12.07 2.86 0.04
N GLU A 59 -12.83 1.76 0.00
CA GLU A 59 -12.65 0.61 0.88
C GLU A 59 -12.25 -0.60 0.04
N ILE A 60 -10.96 -0.95 0.04
CA ILE A 60 -10.36 -1.90 -0.89
C ILE A 60 -9.89 -3.17 -0.16
N TYR A 61 -10.26 -4.33 -0.68
CA TYR A 61 -9.85 -5.64 -0.19
C TYR A 61 -9.29 -6.48 -1.34
N GLY A 62 -8.01 -6.87 -1.32
CA GLY A 62 -7.40 -7.79 -2.29
C GLY A 62 -7.90 -9.23 -2.12
N LEU A 63 -7.98 -9.68 -0.86
CA LEU A 63 -8.40 -11.00 -0.38
C LEU A 63 -7.30 -12.06 -0.43
N GLY A 64 -7.06 -12.72 -1.56
CA GLY A 64 -6.04 -13.76 -1.64
C GLY A 64 -5.34 -13.75 -2.99
N GLY A 65 -4.10 -14.22 -3.05
CA GLY A 65 -3.26 -14.10 -4.23
C GLY A 65 -2.28 -12.94 -4.08
N ASP A 66 -1.39 -12.80 -5.06
CA ASP A 66 -0.37 -11.74 -5.03
C ASP A 66 -0.93 -10.49 -5.75
N ASP A 67 -1.43 -9.52 -5.00
CA ASP A 67 -2.19 -8.39 -5.55
C ASP A 67 -1.34 -7.15 -5.82
N ILE A 68 -1.79 -6.31 -6.75
CA ILE A 68 -1.28 -4.94 -6.94
C ILE A 68 -2.43 -3.96 -6.75
N ILE A 69 -2.37 -3.16 -5.69
CA ILE A 69 -3.45 -2.26 -5.28
C ILE A 69 -2.98 -0.80 -5.34
N TYR A 70 -3.78 0.04 -6.00
CA TYR A 70 -3.62 1.49 -6.03
C TYR A 70 -4.87 2.14 -5.40
N GLY A 71 -4.70 2.82 -4.26
CA GLY A 71 -5.75 3.58 -3.57
C GLY A 71 -6.23 4.74 -4.42
N GLY A 72 -5.37 5.72 -4.65
CA GLY A 72 -5.66 6.83 -5.55
C GLY A 72 -5.70 8.16 -4.81
N GLY A 73 -6.75 8.92 -5.00
CA GLY A 73 -6.91 10.19 -4.30
C GLY A 73 -8.06 10.13 -3.32
N GLY A 74 -7.81 10.33 -2.04
CA GLY A 74 -8.85 10.25 -1.02
C GLY A 74 -8.29 9.59 0.21
N VAL A 75 -9.07 9.47 1.27
CA VAL A 75 -8.61 8.76 2.47
C VAL A 75 -9.09 7.33 2.37
N ASP A 76 -8.20 6.46 1.92
CA ASP A 76 -8.52 5.08 1.57
C ASP A 76 -8.30 4.15 2.76
N THR A 77 -9.06 3.05 2.78
CA THR A 77 -8.81 1.90 3.65
C THR A 77 -8.53 0.69 2.78
N ILE A 78 -7.29 0.22 2.81
CA ILE A 78 -6.79 -0.83 1.92
C ILE A 78 -6.32 -2.02 2.75
N ARG A 79 -6.72 -3.22 2.31
CA ARG A 79 -6.24 -4.50 2.84
C ARG A 79 -5.77 -5.36 1.68
N GLY A 80 -4.50 -5.76 1.68
CA GLY A 80 -3.95 -6.73 0.72
C GLY A 80 -4.65 -8.07 0.87
N GLY A 81 -4.36 -8.78 1.95
CA GLY A 81 -5.04 -10.02 2.27
C GLY A 81 -4.05 -11.14 2.58
N ALA A 82 -4.01 -12.16 1.75
CA ALA A 82 -3.06 -13.26 1.88
C ALA A 82 -2.34 -13.45 0.55
N GLY A 83 -1.02 -13.54 0.57
CA GLY A 83 -0.19 -13.51 -0.63
C GLY A 83 0.81 -12.34 -0.54
N ASP A 84 1.76 -12.31 -1.46
CA ASP A 84 2.79 -11.26 -1.44
C ASP A 84 2.25 -10.02 -2.18
N ASP A 85 1.67 -9.06 -1.44
CA ASP A 85 0.95 -7.93 -2.02
C ASP A 85 1.81 -6.69 -2.25
N ILE A 86 1.46 -5.88 -3.25
CA ILE A 86 2.03 -4.54 -3.50
C ILE A 86 0.94 -3.49 -3.40
N VAL A 87 1.01 -2.64 -2.38
CA VAL A 87 -0.02 -1.62 -2.10
C VAL A 87 0.54 -0.21 -2.13
N PHE A 88 -0.12 0.67 -2.89
CA PHE A 88 0.16 2.10 -2.92
C PHE A 88 -1.09 2.88 -2.45
N GLY A 89 -1.00 3.59 -1.32
CA GLY A 89 -2.08 4.49 -0.85
C GLY A 89 -2.29 5.66 -1.79
N GLN A 90 -1.17 6.32 -2.12
CA GLN A 90 -1.09 7.48 -2.99
C GLN A 90 -1.45 8.77 -2.24
N GLY A 91 -2.50 9.49 -2.60
CA GLY A 91 -2.73 10.83 -2.07
C GLY A 91 -3.61 10.82 -0.84
N CYS A 92 -3.29 11.68 0.13
CA CYS A 92 -3.96 11.87 1.42
C CYS A 92 -3.48 10.88 2.50
N GLY A 93 -4.22 10.77 3.61
CA GLY A 93 -3.78 9.98 4.76
C GLY A 93 -4.55 8.67 4.82
N ASP A 94 -3.92 7.59 4.37
CA ASP A 94 -4.54 6.30 4.14
C ASP A 94 -4.34 5.34 5.32
N ILE A 95 -5.16 4.28 5.35
CA ILE A 95 -4.97 3.14 6.24
C ILE A 95 -4.69 1.92 5.37
N ILE A 96 -3.47 1.39 5.47
CA ILE A 96 -3.02 0.26 4.66
C ILE A 96 -2.60 -0.89 5.57
N VAL A 97 -3.16 -2.07 5.30
CA VAL A 97 -2.76 -3.33 5.94
C VAL A 97 -2.34 -4.31 4.84
N GLY A 98 -1.12 -4.83 4.90
CA GLY A 98 -0.62 -5.86 3.99
C GLY A 98 -1.39 -7.16 4.21
N GLY A 99 -1.12 -7.84 5.30
CA GLY A 99 -1.92 -8.98 5.74
C GLY A 99 -1.06 -10.16 6.13
N ALA A 100 -1.04 -11.20 5.31
CA ALA A 100 -0.23 -12.38 5.53
C ALA A 100 0.70 -12.60 4.35
N ASP A 101 1.91 -13.08 4.66
CA ASP A 101 3.01 -13.26 3.71
C ASP A 101 3.76 -11.93 3.45
N ASP A 102 4.72 -11.89 2.52
CA ASP A 102 5.71 -10.81 2.49
C ASP A 102 5.23 -9.63 1.62
N ASP A 103 4.84 -8.52 2.24
CA ASP A 103 4.16 -7.41 1.57
C ASP A 103 5.06 -6.19 1.27
N VAL A 104 4.68 -5.39 0.28
CA VAL A 104 5.27 -4.07 -0.02
C VAL A 104 4.21 -2.98 0.07
N LEU A 105 4.30 -2.13 1.08
CA LEU A 105 3.33 -1.07 1.36
C LEU A 105 3.98 0.31 1.22
N ALA A 106 3.37 1.19 0.44
CA ALA A 106 3.80 2.57 0.28
C ALA A 106 2.62 3.53 0.52
N GLY A 107 2.72 4.34 1.57
CA GLY A 107 1.74 5.38 1.90
C GLY A 107 1.76 6.52 0.87
N LEU A 108 2.95 7.06 0.60
CA LEU A 108 3.21 8.18 -0.31
C LEU A 108 2.76 9.54 0.27
N ASP A 109 1.81 10.21 -0.37
CA ASP A 109 1.51 11.63 -0.11
C ASP A 109 0.51 11.79 1.03
N GLY A 110 0.95 11.78 2.28
CA GLY A 110 0.12 12.21 3.40
C GLY A 110 0.36 11.40 4.66
N ASN A 111 -0.45 11.67 5.68
CA ASN A 111 -0.21 11.08 6.98
C ASN A 111 -0.85 9.70 7.07
N ASP A 112 -0.08 8.70 6.67
CA ASP A 112 -0.55 7.33 6.50
C ASP A 112 -0.42 6.49 7.77
N VAL A 113 -1.19 5.42 7.81
CA VAL A 113 -1.12 4.37 8.80
C VAL A 113 -0.86 3.05 8.08
N LEU A 114 0.36 2.53 8.20
CA LEU A 114 0.81 1.31 7.54
C LEU A 114 0.96 0.17 8.54
N SER A 115 0.47 -1.02 8.19
CA SER A 115 0.66 -2.25 8.96
C SER A 115 1.04 -3.40 8.04
N GLY A 116 2.21 -4.00 8.23
CA GLY A 116 2.65 -5.20 7.52
C GLY A 116 1.84 -6.42 7.94
N ALA A 117 1.65 -6.55 9.27
CA ALA A 117 0.94 -7.64 9.93
C ALA A 117 1.78 -8.92 10.06
N ASN A 118 1.62 -9.92 9.21
CA ASN A 118 2.44 -11.14 9.32
C ASN A 118 3.27 -11.29 8.03
N GLY A 119 4.59 -11.23 8.13
CA GLY A 119 5.41 -11.29 6.92
C GLY A 119 6.78 -10.69 7.16
N ALA A 120 7.69 -10.81 6.21
CA ALA A 120 8.85 -9.95 6.15
C ALA A 120 8.55 -8.79 5.21
N ASP A 121 8.01 -7.70 5.77
CA ASP A 121 7.36 -6.67 4.99
C ASP A 121 8.29 -5.49 4.67
N LEU A 122 8.01 -4.75 3.61
CA LEU A 122 8.63 -3.45 3.30
C LEU A 122 7.58 -2.34 3.39
N LEU A 123 7.73 -1.45 4.38
CA LEU A 123 6.80 -0.35 4.62
C LEU A 123 7.48 1.00 4.40
N ILE A 124 6.90 1.82 3.53
CA ILE A 124 7.45 3.12 3.12
C ILE A 124 6.39 4.21 3.36
N GLY A 125 6.63 5.10 4.32
CA GLY A 125 5.74 6.21 4.65
C GLY A 125 5.87 7.42 3.72
N GLU A 126 7.09 7.78 3.30
CA GLU A 126 7.47 9.02 2.58
C GLU A 126 7.17 10.34 3.33
N THR A 127 6.01 10.48 3.98
CA THR A 127 5.66 11.60 4.86
C THR A 127 5.31 11.16 6.29
N SER A 128 4.89 12.10 7.17
CA SER A 128 4.66 11.82 8.59
C SER A 128 3.53 10.82 8.82
N GLY A 129 3.85 9.61 9.27
CA GLY A 129 2.88 8.54 9.43
C GLY A 129 3.05 7.73 10.71
N ILE A 130 2.28 6.64 10.76
CA ILE A 130 2.41 5.59 11.75
C ILE A 130 2.68 4.28 11.01
N ILE A 131 3.74 3.58 11.38
CA ILE A 131 4.21 2.38 10.68
C ILE A 131 4.37 1.24 11.68
N TRP A 132 3.69 0.12 11.41
CA TRP A 132 3.76 -1.10 12.21
C TRP A 132 4.21 -2.28 11.35
N GLY A 133 5.39 -2.82 11.61
CA GLY A 133 5.82 -4.08 10.99
C GLY A 133 4.96 -5.25 11.49
N VAL A 134 4.82 -5.33 12.82
CA VAL A 134 4.09 -6.35 13.57
C VAL A 134 4.89 -7.64 13.70
N VAL A 135 4.60 -8.72 12.97
CA VAL A 135 5.27 -10.02 13.11
C VAL A 135 6.10 -10.31 11.87
N GLY A 136 7.39 -10.55 12.09
CA GLY A 136 8.30 -11.07 11.08
C GLY A 136 9.59 -10.29 11.02
N GLY A 137 10.10 -10.03 9.82
CA GLY A 137 11.43 -9.45 9.63
C GLY A 137 11.35 -8.24 8.73
N ASP A 138 10.93 -7.13 9.30
CA ASP A 138 10.37 -6.03 8.54
C ASP A 138 11.41 -4.95 8.22
N LEU A 139 11.17 -4.25 7.11
CA LEU A 139 11.93 -3.09 6.67
C LEU A 139 11.05 -1.86 6.68
N LEU A 140 11.28 -0.96 7.66
CA LEU A 140 10.46 0.23 7.85
C LEU A 140 11.24 1.49 7.46
N ASP A 141 10.73 2.24 6.50
CA ASP A 141 11.23 3.56 6.09
C ASP A 141 10.12 4.61 6.29
N GLY A 142 10.25 5.43 7.34
CA GLY A 142 9.31 6.53 7.62
C GLY A 142 9.34 7.62 6.56
N GLY A 143 10.46 7.79 5.85
CA GLY A 143 10.64 8.91 4.95
C GLY A 143 10.82 10.23 5.68
N ALA A 144 10.20 11.29 5.19
CA ALA A 144 10.34 12.64 5.72
C ALA A 144 9.25 12.98 6.74
N GLY A 145 9.63 13.63 7.84
CA GLY A 145 8.67 14.17 8.79
C GLY A 145 8.80 13.52 10.15
N ALA A 146 7.71 13.53 10.92
CA ALA A 146 7.68 12.98 12.27
C ALA A 146 6.88 11.68 12.27
N ASP A 147 7.60 10.58 12.19
CA ASP A 147 7.03 9.24 12.10
C ASP A 147 7.00 8.53 13.45
N THR A 148 6.01 7.66 13.60
CA THR A 148 5.93 6.73 14.74
C THR A 148 6.03 5.31 14.21
N CYS A 149 7.16 4.66 14.47
CA CYS A 149 7.42 3.29 14.05
C CYS A 149 7.39 2.38 15.28
N ALA A 150 6.66 1.26 15.21
CA ALA A 150 6.58 0.32 16.34
C ALA A 150 6.55 -1.15 15.92
N GLU A 151 7.26 -1.97 16.69
CA GLU A 151 7.16 -3.44 16.70
C GLU A 151 5.97 -3.87 17.60
N ASP A 152 5.34 -5.02 17.31
CA ASP A 152 4.58 -5.74 18.34
C ASP A 152 5.58 -6.12 19.46
N GLY A 153 5.14 -6.21 20.72
CA GLY A 153 6.00 -6.42 21.89
C GLY A 153 6.83 -7.71 21.92
N THR A 154 6.97 -8.43 20.80
CA THR A 154 7.97 -9.45 20.52
C THR A 154 9.15 -8.79 19.82
N THR A 155 10.31 -8.69 20.47
CA THR A 155 11.52 -8.23 19.78
C THR A 155 11.84 -9.22 18.66
N ASP A 156 11.52 -8.90 17.41
CA ASP A 156 12.02 -9.66 16.27
C ASP A 156 13.37 -9.07 15.87
N PRO A 157 14.49 -9.77 16.14
CA PRO A 157 15.83 -9.20 15.98
C PRO A 157 16.24 -8.95 14.52
N ASN A 158 15.34 -9.25 13.57
CA ASN A 158 15.56 -9.13 12.14
C ASN A 158 14.93 -7.86 11.55
N ASP A 159 14.17 -7.10 12.34
CA ASP A 159 13.60 -5.83 11.87
C ASP A 159 14.70 -4.79 11.65
N ILE A 160 14.57 -4.06 10.54
CA ILE A 160 15.51 -3.03 10.12
C ILE A 160 14.73 -1.73 9.96
N PHE A 161 15.06 -0.75 10.81
CA PHE A 161 14.51 0.61 10.74
C PHE A 161 15.46 1.51 9.96
N TYR A 162 15.01 2.02 8.82
CA TYR A 162 15.67 3.12 8.13
C TYR A 162 15.19 4.44 8.74
N LYS A 163 16.03 5.00 9.62
CA LYS A 163 15.84 6.35 10.15
C LYS A 163 16.30 7.38 9.13
N TYR A 164 15.39 8.25 8.69
CA TYR A 164 15.81 9.49 8.03
C TYR A 164 16.31 10.45 9.13
N VAL A 165 17.60 10.78 9.11
CA VAL A 165 18.15 11.74 10.09
C VAL A 165 17.68 13.14 9.71
N ASP A 166 16.52 13.56 10.21
CA ASP A 166 16.15 14.97 10.21
C ASP A 166 17.08 15.72 11.19
N THR A 167 17.75 16.73 10.65
CA THR A 167 18.67 17.63 11.39
C THR A 167 17.93 18.77 12.11
N GLY A 168 16.60 18.73 12.24
CA GLY A 168 15.82 19.89 12.67
C GLY A 168 14.59 19.63 13.56
N ALA A 169 14.84 19.30 14.84
CA ALA A 169 13.97 19.57 16.00
C ALA A 169 12.61 18.84 16.13
N GLY A 170 12.54 17.85 17.04
CA GLY A 170 11.28 17.37 17.61
C GLY A 170 11.36 16.08 18.43
N ASN A 171 11.44 16.20 19.76
CA ASN A 171 11.00 15.26 20.80
C ASN A 171 11.08 13.72 20.57
N GLU A 172 12.21 13.20 21.05
CA GLU A 172 12.55 11.83 21.43
C GLU A 172 11.64 11.14 22.49
N ASN A 173 10.91 10.10 22.03
CA ASN A 173 10.61 8.81 22.71
C ASN A 173 9.61 7.99 21.84
N LEU A 174 9.88 6.68 21.66
CA LEU A 174 9.46 5.77 20.57
C LEU A 174 10.45 5.88 19.39
N TYR A 175 10.84 4.74 18.83
CA TYR A 175 11.92 4.67 17.84
C TYR A 175 11.53 5.54 16.64
N SER A 176 12.18 6.70 16.49
CA SER A 176 12.11 7.49 15.27
C SER A 176 12.83 6.67 14.20
N CYS A 177 12.08 5.95 13.37
CA CYS A 177 12.41 5.96 11.97
C CYS A 177 11.90 7.30 11.41
#